data_AF-A0A7V9AT62-F1
#
_entry.id   AF-A0A7V9AT62-F1
#
_cell.length_a   1.000
_cell.length_b   1.000
_cell.length_c   1.000
_cell.angle_alpha   90.00
_cell.angle_beta   90.00
_cell.angle_gamma   90.00
#
_symmetry.space_group_name_H-M   'P 1'
#
loop_
_entity.id
_entity.type
_entity.pdbx_description
1 polymer ?
#
loop_
_entity_poly.entity_id
_entity_poly.type
_entity_poly.pdbx_seq_one_letter_code
_entity_poly.pdbx_strand_id
1 'polypeptide(L)'
;MTTTGAAAGDSEGGVFESRSSARLIRAFDLVVAVVMLPFALLVGLAIAVIIFVDSPGPIFYHSPRIGRGGSPFDMLKFRKMRRDATGAPLTKFRDERLTPIGEFLVATKLDELPQLWNVLRGQMSIVGPRPEVQEFVSLYPDEYRRILTVVPGITGPAQLEYIEERHLLADAHESAKLYAQEILPRKIAVDLEYIRTQSLRRDLAILAHTALMPARTLKERLALIKARASSERRRLALYAGAAIAVVALLATFIATSGPMR
;
A
#
# COMPACT_ATOMS: atom_id res chain seq x y z
N MET A 1 17.80 -14.82 -59.83
CA MET A 1 18.66 -15.31 -58.74
C MET A 1 18.48 -14.37 -57.56
N THR A 2 18.04 -14.92 -56.43
CA THR A 2 18.34 -14.51 -55.03
C THR A 2 18.01 -13.09 -54.58
N THR A 3 17.32 -12.81 -53.47
CA THR A 3 16.52 -13.57 -52.51
C THR A 3 15.86 -12.53 -51.61
N THR A 4 14.64 -12.83 -51.22
CA THR A 4 13.80 -12.23 -50.18
C THR A 4 14.56 -12.01 -48.87
N GLY A 5 14.48 -10.79 -48.31
CA GLY A 5 14.87 -10.48 -46.93
C GLY A 5 13.67 -9.88 -46.21
N ALA A 6 12.73 -10.74 -45.79
CA ALA A 6 11.62 -10.37 -44.93
C ALA A 6 12.19 -9.93 -43.57
N ALA A 7 12.03 -8.65 -43.24
CA ALA A 7 12.21 -8.17 -41.88
C ALA A 7 11.11 -8.82 -41.02
N ALA A 8 11.52 -9.78 -40.20
CA ALA A 8 10.69 -10.36 -39.16
C ALA A 8 10.27 -9.23 -38.21
N GLY A 9 9.00 -8.85 -38.28
CA GLY A 9 8.37 -8.07 -37.23
C GLY A 9 8.25 -8.97 -36.01
N ASP A 10 9.01 -8.67 -34.97
CA ASP A 10 8.84 -9.25 -33.65
C ASP A 10 7.45 -8.87 -33.13
N SER A 11 6.49 -9.74 -33.40
CA SER A 11 5.19 -9.78 -32.78
C SER A 11 5.34 -10.34 -31.37
N GLU A 12 5.95 -9.59 -30.46
CA GLU A 12 5.80 -9.87 -29.03
C GLU A 12 4.40 -9.42 -28.62
N GLY A 13 3.53 -10.43 -28.46
CA GLY A 13 2.12 -10.28 -28.15
C GLY A 13 1.90 -9.35 -26.97
N GLY A 14 1.47 -8.13 -27.27
CA GLY A 14 0.94 -7.21 -26.27
C GLY A 14 -0.21 -7.91 -25.55
N VAL A 15 -0.01 -8.18 -24.26
CA VAL A 15 -1.11 -8.50 -23.35
C VAL A 15 -1.90 -7.21 -23.18
N PHE A 16 -2.73 -6.92 -24.18
CA PHE A 16 -3.71 -5.86 -24.12
C PHE A 16 -4.81 -6.36 -23.19
N GLU A 17 -4.95 -5.73 -22.03
CA GLU A 17 -6.26 -5.70 -21.36
C GLU A 17 -7.30 -5.47 -22.46
N SER A 18 -8.19 -6.45 -22.69
CA SER A 18 -9.41 -6.14 -23.42
C SER A 18 -10.04 -4.94 -22.74
N ARG A 19 -10.40 -3.89 -23.49
CA ARG A 19 -11.01 -2.66 -22.95
C ARG A 19 -12.19 -2.98 -22.01
N SER A 20 -12.83 -4.13 -22.20
CA SER A 20 -13.89 -4.65 -21.33
C SER A 20 -13.38 -5.12 -19.96
N SER A 21 -12.22 -5.78 -19.88
CA SER A 21 -11.60 -6.24 -18.64
C SER A 21 -11.19 -5.06 -17.73
N ALA A 22 -10.52 -4.06 -18.31
CA ALA A 22 -10.08 -2.87 -17.56
C ALA A 22 -11.26 -2.11 -16.93
N ARG A 23 -12.39 -2.01 -17.64
CA ARG A 23 -13.62 -1.36 -17.11
C ARG A 23 -14.24 -2.17 -15.98
N LEU A 24 -14.25 -3.50 -16.09
CA LEU A 24 -14.78 -4.39 -15.04
C LEU A 24 -13.94 -4.31 -13.77
N ILE A 25 -12.61 -4.35 -13.90
CA ILE A 25 -11.69 -4.16 -12.77
C ILE A 25 -11.93 -2.78 -12.15
N ARG A 26 -12.06 -1.73 -12.97
CA ARG A 26 -12.35 -0.39 -12.46
C ARG A 26 -13.68 -0.29 -11.71
N ALA A 27 -14.74 -0.91 -12.22
CA ALA A 27 -16.03 -0.95 -11.55
C ALA A 27 -15.93 -1.69 -10.21
N PHE A 28 -15.22 -2.82 -10.20
CA PHE A 28 -14.93 -3.58 -8.98
C PHE A 28 -14.16 -2.74 -7.95
N ASP A 29 -13.10 -2.04 -8.36
CA ASP A 29 -12.31 -1.16 -7.49
C ASP A 29 -13.18 -0.09 -6.81
N LEU A 30 -14.07 0.53 -7.58
CA LEU A 30 -14.97 1.56 -7.06
C LEU A 30 -15.99 0.97 -6.09
N VAL A 31 -16.57 -0.20 -6.39
CA VAL A 31 -17.48 -0.90 -5.47
C VAL A 31 -16.78 -1.22 -4.16
N VAL A 32 -15.59 -1.84 -4.22
CA VAL A 32 -14.82 -2.18 -3.02
C VAL A 32 -14.43 -0.91 -2.24
N ALA A 33 -13.96 0.14 -2.92
CA ALA A 33 -13.57 1.38 -2.26
C ALA A 33 -14.75 2.07 -1.57
N VAL A 34 -15.93 2.11 -2.21
CA VAL A 34 -17.15 2.71 -1.63
C VAL A 34 -17.65 1.87 -0.45
N VAL A 35 -17.66 0.54 -0.57
CA VAL A 35 -18.05 -0.35 0.54
C VAL A 35 -17.10 -0.21 1.73
N MET A 36 -15.81 -0.04 1.49
CA MET A 36 -14.81 0.15 2.54
C MET A 36 -14.81 1.56 3.13
N LEU A 37 -15.42 2.55 2.46
CA LEU A 37 -15.31 3.97 2.84
C LEU A 37 -15.83 4.27 4.25
N PRO A 38 -16.99 3.75 4.72
CA PRO A 38 -17.45 4.01 6.09
C PRO A 38 -16.48 3.50 7.15
N PHE A 39 -15.94 2.29 6.96
CA PHE A 39 -14.92 1.73 7.83
C PHE A 39 -13.64 2.57 7.78
N ALA A 40 -13.21 2.96 6.58
CA ALA A 40 -12.01 3.75 6.37
C ALA A 40 -12.12 5.14 7.03
N LEU A 41 -13.28 5.77 6.99
CA LEU A 41 -13.54 7.06 7.64
C LEU A 41 -13.56 6.93 9.16
N LEU A 42 -14.26 5.93 9.70
CA LEU A 42 -14.34 5.70 11.15
C LEU A 42 -12.96 5.40 11.74
N VAL A 43 -12.25 4.41 11.20
CA VAL A 43 -10.93 4.02 11.68
C VAL A 43 -9.89 5.08 11.35
N GLY A 44 -9.97 5.67 10.15
CA GLY A 44 -9.07 6.72 9.70
C GLY A 44 -9.15 7.98 10.54
N LEU A 45 -10.34 8.38 10.99
CA LEU A 45 -10.51 9.53 11.89
C LEU A 45 -9.89 9.26 13.26
N ALA A 46 -10.10 8.07 13.83
CA ALA A 46 -9.46 7.70 15.09
C ALA A 46 -7.92 7.72 14.97
N ILE A 47 -7.37 7.15 13.89
CA ILE A 47 -5.92 7.18 13.60
C ILE A 47 -5.43 8.62 13.43
N ALA A 48 -6.16 9.45 12.70
CA ALA A 48 -5.81 10.84 12.45
C ALA A 48 -5.67 11.64 13.75
N VAL A 49 -6.62 11.46 14.70
CA VAL A 49 -6.56 12.06 16.03
C VAL A 49 -5.35 11.55 16.81
N ILE A 50 -5.08 10.25 16.80
CA ILE A 50 -3.92 9.68 17.51
C ILE A 50 -2.61 10.25 16.94
N ILE A 51 -2.46 10.34 15.62
CA ILE A 51 -1.26 10.91 14.97
C ILE A 51 -1.09 12.38 15.36
N PHE A 52 -2.18 13.14 15.40
CA PHE A 52 -2.16 14.55 15.75
C PHE A 52 -1.70 14.79 17.20
N VAL A 53 -2.12 13.92 18.12
CA VAL A 53 -1.72 13.98 19.54
C VAL A 53 -0.32 13.40 19.77
N ASP A 54 0.06 12.35 19.04
CA ASP A 54 1.33 11.64 19.21
C ASP A 54 2.55 12.46 18.76
N SER A 55 2.43 13.23 17.66
CA SER A 55 3.53 14.06 17.15
C SER A 55 3.05 15.31 16.39
N PRO A 56 3.76 16.45 16.50
CA PRO A 56 3.36 17.68 15.80
C PRO A 56 3.55 17.56 14.27
N GLY A 57 2.65 18.17 13.49
CA GLY A 57 2.73 18.28 12.02
C GLY A 57 1.58 17.58 11.27
N PRO A 58 1.71 17.35 9.95
CA PRO A 58 0.62 16.87 9.11
C PRO A 58 0.25 15.42 9.41
N ILE A 59 -1.05 15.11 9.33
CA ILE A 59 -1.59 13.76 9.56
C ILE A 59 -1.24 12.82 8.40
N PHE A 60 -1.27 13.35 7.17
CA PHE A 60 -0.99 12.58 5.96
C PHE A 60 0.45 12.78 5.49
N TYR A 61 0.98 11.72 4.88
CA TYR A 61 2.23 11.72 4.14
C TYR A 61 1.94 11.43 2.67
N HIS A 62 2.51 12.25 1.79
CA HIS A 62 2.46 12.07 0.36
C HIS A 62 3.74 11.35 -0.05
N SER A 63 3.62 10.10 -0.52
CA SER A 63 4.76 9.36 -1.07
C SER A 63 4.75 9.51 -2.59
N PRO A 64 5.69 10.24 -3.19
CA PRO A 64 5.79 10.33 -4.64
C PRO A 64 6.07 8.95 -5.22
N ARG A 65 5.30 8.54 -6.24
CA ARG A 65 5.47 7.28 -6.95
C ARG A 65 5.17 7.44 -8.43
N ILE A 66 5.59 6.46 -9.21
CA ILE A 66 5.30 6.38 -10.64
C ILE A 66 4.09 5.46 -10.86
N GLY A 67 3.07 6.01 -11.52
CA GLY A 67 1.84 5.31 -11.88
C GLY A 67 1.77 4.97 -13.36
N ARG A 68 0.56 4.60 -13.81
CA ARG A 68 0.31 4.20 -15.19
C ARG A 68 0.82 5.24 -16.20
N GLY A 69 1.47 4.77 -17.26
CA GLY A 69 2.06 5.60 -18.32
C GLY A 69 3.28 6.41 -17.85
N GLY A 70 3.90 6.05 -16.72
CA GLY A 70 5.03 6.80 -16.16
C GLY A 70 4.62 8.10 -15.46
N SER A 71 3.33 8.34 -15.25
CA SER A 71 2.85 9.58 -14.64
C SER A 71 3.10 9.57 -13.13
N PRO A 72 3.78 10.59 -12.56
CA PRO A 72 3.98 10.67 -11.12
C PRO A 72 2.65 10.96 -10.41
N PHE A 73 2.48 10.40 -9.21
CA PHE A 73 1.37 10.70 -8.32
C PHE A 73 1.76 10.55 -6.85
N ASP A 74 0.99 11.17 -5.97
CA ASP A 74 1.15 11.03 -4.53
C ASP A 74 0.36 9.84 -4.01
N MET A 75 1.05 8.77 -3.62
CA MET A 75 0.47 7.68 -2.87
C MET A 75 0.23 8.14 -1.43
N LEU A 76 -1.04 8.34 -1.07
CA LEU A 76 -1.44 8.92 0.20
C LEU A 76 -1.34 7.90 1.34
N LYS A 77 -0.72 8.30 2.45
CA LYS A 77 -0.58 7.46 3.65
C LYS A 77 -0.83 8.27 4.90
N PHE A 78 -1.12 7.59 6.00
CA PHE A 78 -0.96 8.22 7.31
C PHE A 78 0.53 8.41 7.61
N ARG A 79 0.85 9.53 8.26
CA ARG A 79 2.20 9.80 8.72
C ARG A 79 2.54 8.84 9.86
N LYS A 80 3.59 8.07 9.63
CA LYS A 80 4.16 7.09 10.58
C LYS A 80 5.56 7.44 11.07
N MET A 81 6.21 8.43 10.46
CA MET A 81 7.55 8.88 10.82
C MET A 81 7.49 10.25 11.50
N ARG A 82 8.51 10.54 12.32
CA ARG A 82 8.69 11.89 12.91
C ARG A 82 8.87 12.93 11.80
N ARG A 83 8.52 14.18 12.09
CA ARG A 83 8.53 15.27 11.10
C ARG A 83 9.93 15.53 10.50
N ASP A 84 10.96 15.35 11.30
CA ASP A 84 12.37 15.54 11.00
C ASP A 84 13.07 14.26 10.52
N ALA A 85 12.31 13.19 10.27
CA ALA A 85 12.85 11.94 9.78
C ALA A 85 13.47 12.10 8.39
N THR A 86 14.78 11.93 8.30
CA THR A 86 15.54 11.86 7.03
C THR A 86 16.05 10.45 6.80
N GLY A 87 16.25 10.05 5.54
CA GLY A 87 16.91 8.78 5.20
C GLY A 87 16.32 8.09 3.99
N ALA A 88 16.73 6.84 3.77
CA ALA A 88 16.37 6.04 2.61
C ALA A 88 14.83 5.90 2.42
N PRO A 89 14.35 5.73 1.18
CA PRO A 89 12.91 5.59 0.87
C PRO A 89 12.31 4.30 1.43
N LEU A 90 13.14 3.33 1.82
CA LEU A 90 12.73 2.05 2.40
C LEU A 90 12.57 2.16 3.92
N THR A 91 11.53 1.50 4.46
CA THR A 91 11.30 1.41 5.91
C THR A 91 11.87 0.10 6.43
N LYS A 92 12.83 0.17 7.36
CA LYS A 92 13.51 -1.03 7.91
C LYS A 92 12.77 -1.66 9.10
N PHE A 93 13.20 -2.84 9.53
CA PHE A 93 12.76 -3.38 10.82
C PHE A 93 13.30 -2.51 11.95
N ARG A 94 12.45 -2.19 12.94
CA ARG A 94 12.77 -1.27 14.06
C ARG A 94 13.36 0.07 13.58
N ASP A 95 12.73 0.65 12.56
CA ASP A 95 13.15 1.93 11.99
C ASP A 95 12.99 3.06 13.03
N GLU A 96 14.12 3.69 13.40
CA GLU A 96 14.18 4.72 14.43
C GLU A 96 13.40 5.99 14.07
N ARG A 97 13.11 6.19 12.78
CA ARG A 97 12.31 7.30 12.26
C ARG A 97 10.84 7.20 12.65
N LEU A 98 10.36 6.00 13.01
CA LEU A 98 8.96 5.78 13.32
C LEU A 98 8.56 6.44 14.65
N THR A 99 7.35 6.97 14.68
CA THR A 99 6.70 7.35 15.94
C THR A 99 6.17 6.09 16.67
N PRO A 100 5.83 6.18 17.97
CA PRO A 100 5.21 5.06 18.69
C PRO A 100 3.96 4.52 17.99
N ILE A 101 3.05 5.40 17.57
CA ILE A 101 1.89 5.00 16.74
C ILE A 101 2.32 4.53 15.35
N GLY A 102 3.37 5.12 14.78
CA GLY A 102 3.89 4.76 13.47
C GLY A 102 4.30 3.30 13.35
N GLU A 103 4.95 2.73 14.37
CA GLU A 103 5.28 1.30 14.40
C GLU A 103 4.01 0.43 14.36
N PHE A 104 2.97 0.81 15.12
CA PHE A 104 1.67 0.13 15.09
C PHE A 104 1.04 0.21 13.70
N LEU A 105 1.04 1.39 13.08
CA LEU A 105 0.47 1.59 11.74
C LEU A 105 1.19 0.74 10.69
N VAL A 106 2.53 0.66 10.73
CA VAL A 106 3.31 -0.22 9.83
C VAL A 106 3.02 -1.69 10.09
N ALA A 107 2.98 -2.10 11.36
CA ALA A 107 2.72 -3.48 11.75
C ALA A 107 1.30 -3.92 11.39
N THR A 108 0.34 -3.01 11.28
CA THR A 108 -1.05 -3.33 10.89
C THR A 108 -1.35 -2.98 9.43
N LYS A 109 -0.43 -2.32 8.74
CA LYS A 109 -0.62 -1.72 7.40
C LYS A 109 -1.75 -0.69 7.35
N LEU A 110 -2.23 -0.22 8.50
CA LEU A 110 -3.27 0.81 8.57
C LEU A 110 -2.78 2.17 8.09
N ASP A 111 -1.46 2.37 7.96
CA ASP A 111 -0.91 3.57 7.31
C ASP A 111 -1.33 3.69 5.84
N GLU A 112 -1.73 2.60 5.21
CA GLU A 112 -2.09 2.56 3.79
C GLU A 112 -3.59 2.80 3.52
N LEU A 113 -4.41 2.90 4.57
CA LEU A 113 -5.84 3.16 4.45
C LEU A 113 -6.20 4.41 3.61
N PRO A 114 -5.46 5.53 3.68
CA PRO A 114 -5.74 6.70 2.83
C PRO A 114 -5.57 6.44 1.32
N GLN A 115 -4.92 5.36 0.90
CA GLN A 115 -4.78 5.00 -0.53
C GLN A 115 -6.12 4.68 -1.19
N LEU A 116 -7.19 4.40 -0.42
CA LEU A 116 -8.55 4.32 -0.97
C LEU A 116 -8.95 5.59 -1.71
N TRP A 117 -8.43 6.76 -1.29
CA TRP A 117 -8.61 8.00 -2.04
C TRP A 117 -7.95 7.93 -3.42
N ASN A 118 -6.73 7.41 -3.52
CA ASN A 118 -6.05 7.21 -4.80
C ASN A 118 -6.82 6.23 -5.71
N VAL A 119 -7.48 5.22 -5.12
CA VAL A 119 -8.38 4.33 -5.85
C VAL A 119 -9.59 5.08 -6.40
N LEU A 120 -10.29 5.86 -5.58
CA LEU A 120 -11.42 6.68 -6.03
C LEU A 120 -11.01 7.66 -7.15
N ARG A 121 -9.80 8.23 -7.07
CA ARG A 121 -9.21 9.12 -8.09
C ARG A 121 -8.75 8.41 -9.37
N GLY A 122 -8.72 7.09 -9.40
CA GLY A 122 -8.28 6.29 -10.55
C GLY A 122 -6.76 6.27 -10.75
N GLN A 123 -6.00 6.67 -9.72
CA GLN A 123 -4.55 6.61 -9.70
C GLN A 123 -4.05 5.24 -9.26
N MET A 124 -4.86 4.52 -8.47
CA MET A 124 -4.59 3.16 -7.99
C MET A 124 -5.81 2.24 -8.23
N SER A 125 -5.54 0.95 -8.20
CA SER A 125 -6.47 -0.17 -8.16
C SER A 125 -6.45 -0.80 -6.76
N ILE A 126 -7.45 -1.61 -6.42
CA ILE A 126 -7.40 -2.41 -5.19
C ILE A 126 -6.30 -3.47 -5.31
N VAL A 127 -6.21 -4.14 -6.47
CA VAL A 127 -5.22 -5.18 -6.76
C VAL A 127 -4.37 -4.79 -7.96
N GLY A 128 -3.04 -4.94 -7.85
CA GLY A 128 -2.09 -4.65 -8.91
C GLY A 128 -0.65 -4.54 -8.43
N PRO A 129 0.29 -4.33 -9.36
CA PRO A 129 1.70 -4.08 -9.04
C PRO A 129 1.85 -2.89 -8.10
N ARG A 130 2.79 -2.96 -7.16
CA ARG A 130 2.99 -1.85 -6.21
C ARG A 130 3.62 -0.65 -6.95
N PRO A 131 3.14 0.59 -6.74
CA PRO A 131 3.76 1.75 -7.36
C PRO A 131 5.13 2.02 -6.70
N GLU A 132 6.14 2.29 -7.51
CA GLU A 132 7.53 2.43 -7.07
C GLU A 132 8.07 3.86 -7.18
N VAL A 133 9.14 4.16 -6.46
CA VAL A 133 9.82 5.46 -6.59
C VAL A 133 10.57 5.54 -7.92
N GLN A 134 10.72 6.76 -8.46
CA GLN A 134 11.43 6.98 -9.72
C GLN A 134 12.84 6.38 -9.72
N GLU A 135 13.54 6.43 -8.58
CA GLU A 135 14.89 5.87 -8.43
C GLU A 135 14.93 4.39 -8.80
N PHE A 136 13.99 3.58 -8.30
CA PHE A 136 13.91 2.15 -8.58
C PHE A 136 13.33 1.83 -9.95
N VAL A 137 12.40 2.65 -10.44
CA VAL A 137 11.88 2.54 -11.80
C VAL A 137 13.00 2.70 -12.83
N SER A 138 13.92 3.63 -12.58
CA SER A 138 15.03 3.95 -13.48
C SER A 138 16.09 2.84 -13.57
N LEU A 139 16.12 1.92 -12.61
CA LEU A 139 17.05 0.78 -12.62
C LEU A 139 16.63 -0.34 -13.58
N TYR A 140 15.33 -0.45 -13.87
CA TYR A 140 14.73 -1.54 -14.65
C TYR A 140 13.77 -1.00 -15.74
N PRO A 141 14.25 -0.13 -16.64
CA PRO A 141 13.38 0.65 -17.53
C PRO A 141 12.55 -0.22 -18.48
N ASP A 142 13.07 -1.36 -18.91
CA ASP A 142 12.38 -2.24 -19.86
C ASP A 142 11.22 -2.99 -19.20
N GLU A 143 11.42 -3.45 -17.97
CA GLU A 143 10.40 -4.10 -17.18
C GLU A 143 9.33 -3.11 -16.73
N TYR A 144 9.74 -1.92 -16.27
CA TYR A 144 8.78 -0.88 -15.90
C TYR A 144 8.01 -0.31 -17.09
N ARG A 145 8.55 -0.34 -18.31
CA ARG A 145 7.76 -0.01 -19.51
C ARG A 145 6.52 -0.90 -19.63
N ARG A 146 6.61 -2.16 -19.21
CA ARG A 146 5.50 -3.13 -19.19
C ARG A 146 4.65 -2.98 -17.94
N ILE A 147 5.26 -2.87 -16.76
CA ILE A 147 4.53 -2.74 -15.49
C ILE A 147 3.65 -1.49 -15.47
N LEU A 148 4.17 -0.37 -15.98
CA LEU A 148 3.45 0.90 -15.98
C LEU A 148 2.37 0.98 -17.07
N THR A 149 2.06 -0.10 -17.80
CA THR A 149 0.88 -0.14 -18.69
C THR A 149 -0.43 -0.27 -17.92
N VAL A 150 -0.39 -0.81 -16.70
CA VAL A 150 -1.56 -0.99 -15.84
C VAL A 150 -1.60 0.02 -14.70
N VAL A 151 -2.77 0.16 -14.06
CA VAL A 151 -2.90 0.99 -12.85
C VAL A 151 -2.28 0.22 -11.68
N PRO A 152 -1.41 0.85 -10.86
CA PRO A 152 -0.80 0.19 -9.71
C PRO A 152 -1.82 -0.14 -8.62
N GLY A 153 -1.56 -1.16 -7.80
CA GLY A 153 -2.47 -1.66 -6.77
C GLY A 153 -2.08 -1.31 -5.34
N ILE A 154 -3.07 -1.26 -4.45
CA ILE A 154 -2.85 -1.23 -2.98
C ILE A 154 -2.19 -2.55 -2.54
N THR A 155 -2.79 -3.68 -2.92
CA THR A 155 -2.25 -5.03 -2.70
C THR A 155 -1.94 -5.73 -4.02
N GLY A 156 -1.21 -6.83 -3.98
CA GLY A 156 -0.78 -7.57 -5.15
C GLY A 156 0.05 -8.80 -4.77
N PRO A 157 0.40 -9.65 -5.73
CA PRO A 157 1.11 -10.89 -5.46
C PRO A 157 2.52 -10.64 -4.90
N ALA A 158 3.26 -9.66 -5.42
CA ALA A 158 4.56 -9.28 -4.87
C ALA A 158 4.42 -8.77 -3.43
N GLN A 159 3.37 -8.01 -3.11
CA GLN A 159 3.11 -7.51 -1.76
C GLN A 159 2.78 -8.65 -0.78
N LEU A 160 2.14 -9.72 -1.25
CA LEU A 160 1.84 -10.92 -0.45
C LEU A 160 3.09 -11.77 -0.21
N GLU A 161 3.91 -11.96 -1.24
CA GLU A 161 5.15 -12.76 -1.15
C GLU A 161 6.21 -12.05 -0.29
N TYR A 162 6.36 -10.74 -0.44
CA TYR A 162 7.36 -9.92 0.27
C TYR A 162 6.76 -9.14 1.44
N ILE A 163 5.81 -9.75 2.15
CA ILE A 163 5.11 -9.08 3.27
C ILE A 163 6.06 -8.70 4.44
N GLU A 164 7.02 -9.58 4.76
CA GLU A 164 8.02 -9.39 5.80
C GLU A 164 9.33 -8.79 5.27
N GLU A 165 9.32 -8.19 4.07
CA GLU A 165 10.50 -7.57 3.42
C GLU A 165 11.32 -6.70 4.37
N ARG A 166 10.66 -5.92 5.25
CA ARG A 166 11.35 -5.05 6.20
C ARG A 166 12.28 -5.79 7.16
N HIS A 167 12.05 -7.08 7.43
CA HIS A 167 12.91 -7.91 8.28
C HIS A 167 14.22 -8.30 7.60
N LEU A 168 14.27 -8.23 6.27
CA LEU A 168 15.49 -8.40 5.48
C LEU A 168 16.33 -7.12 5.43
N LEU A 169 15.77 -5.99 5.86
CA LEU A 169 16.40 -4.66 5.79
C LEU A 169 16.94 -4.25 7.17
N ALA A 170 18.27 -4.14 7.29
CA ALA A 170 18.96 -3.82 8.54
C ALA A 170 19.66 -2.44 8.51
N ASP A 171 20.74 -2.30 7.75
CA ASP A 171 21.44 -1.03 7.54
C ASP A 171 20.86 -0.25 6.35
N ALA A 172 20.81 1.08 6.40
CA ALA A 172 20.15 1.88 5.36
C ALA A 172 20.83 1.80 3.98
N HIS A 173 22.16 1.82 3.93
CA HIS A 173 22.91 1.78 2.67
C HIS A 173 22.86 0.36 2.07
N GLU A 174 23.09 -0.64 2.91
CA GLU A 174 22.98 -2.04 2.47
C GLU A 174 21.55 -2.41 2.08
N SER A 175 20.54 -1.88 2.79
CA SER A 175 19.13 -2.14 2.48
C SER A 175 18.73 -1.61 1.11
N ALA A 176 19.20 -0.43 0.72
CA ALA A 176 18.92 0.12 -0.60
C ALA A 176 19.53 -0.74 -1.72
N LYS A 177 20.77 -1.20 -1.52
CA LYS A 177 21.47 -2.08 -2.45
C LYS A 177 20.83 -3.47 -2.53
N LEU A 178 20.58 -4.10 -1.38
CA LEU A 178 19.89 -5.39 -1.26
C LEU A 178 18.52 -5.34 -1.93
N TYR A 179 17.76 -4.28 -1.66
CA TYR A 179 16.47 -4.08 -2.30
C TYR A 179 16.59 -3.98 -3.80
N ALA A 180 17.44 -3.07 -4.29
CA ALA A 180 17.60 -2.81 -5.70
C ALA A 180 18.09 -4.04 -6.49
N GLN A 181 19.04 -4.80 -5.93
CA GLN A 181 19.76 -5.84 -6.66
C GLN A 181 19.17 -7.24 -6.47
N GLU A 182 18.51 -7.52 -5.34
CA GLU A 182 18.05 -8.87 -5.01
C GLU A 182 16.54 -9.00 -4.89
N ILE A 183 15.89 -8.04 -4.23
CA ILE A 183 14.45 -8.12 -3.92
C ILE A 183 13.64 -7.60 -5.10
N LEU A 184 13.99 -6.43 -5.62
CA LEU A 184 13.24 -5.75 -6.66
C LEU A 184 13.13 -6.57 -7.96
N PRO A 185 14.19 -7.22 -8.48
CA PRO A 185 14.07 -8.08 -9.67
C PRO A 185 13.06 -9.22 -9.50
N ARG A 186 12.97 -9.80 -8.30
CA ARG A 186 12.01 -10.88 -8.03
C ARG A 186 10.59 -10.35 -7.97
N LYS A 187 10.38 -9.20 -7.33
CA LYS A 187 9.07 -8.52 -7.30
C LYS A 187 8.61 -8.14 -8.70
N ILE A 188 9.52 -7.62 -9.52
CA ILE A 188 9.28 -7.32 -10.94
C ILE A 188 8.82 -8.57 -11.69
N ALA A 189 9.50 -9.70 -11.51
CA ALA A 189 9.10 -10.96 -12.17
C ALA A 189 7.68 -11.40 -11.77
N VAL A 190 7.34 -11.30 -10.48
CA VAL A 190 6.00 -11.60 -9.96
C VAL A 190 4.94 -10.64 -10.53
N ASP A 191 5.25 -9.35 -10.62
CA ASP A 191 4.35 -8.33 -11.15
C ASP A 191 4.13 -8.49 -12.67
N LEU A 192 5.17 -8.82 -13.44
CA LEU A 192 5.06 -9.12 -14.87
C LEU A 192 4.19 -10.35 -15.13
N GLU A 193 4.31 -11.39 -14.30
CA GLU A 193 3.45 -12.59 -14.40
C GLU A 193 2.00 -12.28 -14.01
N TYR A 194 1.78 -11.43 -13.02
CA TYR A 194 0.45 -10.94 -12.66
C TYR A 194 -0.21 -10.22 -13.84
N ILE A 195 0.50 -9.28 -14.47
CA ILE A 195 -0.03 -8.51 -15.60
C ILE A 195 -0.39 -9.44 -16.76
N ARG A 196 0.42 -10.46 -17.03
CA ARG A 196 0.17 -11.45 -18.08
C ARG A 196 -1.11 -12.27 -17.85
N THR A 197 -1.49 -12.49 -16.59
CA THR A 197 -2.56 -13.41 -16.19
C THR A 197 -3.70 -12.73 -15.43
N GLN A 198 -3.77 -11.40 -15.51
CA GLN A 198 -4.70 -10.58 -14.76
C GLN A 198 -6.15 -10.95 -15.07
N SER A 199 -6.94 -11.18 -14.01
CA SER A 199 -8.36 -11.44 -14.11
C SER A 199 -9.05 -11.18 -12.78
N LEU A 200 -10.34 -10.85 -12.81
CA LEU A 200 -11.12 -10.59 -11.60
C LEU A 200 -11.11 -11.79 -10.62
N ARG A 201 -11.10 -13.02 -11.14
CA ARG A 201 -10.99 -14.24 -10.30
C ARG A 201 -9.67 -14.28 -9.54
N ARG A 202 -8.57 -13.90 -10.20
CA ARG A 202 -7.24 -13.83 -9.58
C ARG A 202 -7.19 -12.70 -8.55
N ASP A 203 -7.78 -11.54 -8.86
CA ASP A 203 -7.85 -10.41 -7.93
C ASP A 203 -8.64 -10.75 -6.67
N LEU A 204 -9.79 -11.43 -6.81
CA LEU A 204 -10.57 -11.93 -5.68
C LEU A 204 -9.77 -12.92 -4.83
N ALA A 205 -9.00 -13.82 -5.45
CA ALA A 205 -8.13 -14.75 -4.73
C ALA A 205 -7.02 -14.02 -3.96
N ILE A 206 -6.40 -13.02 -4.58
CA ILE A 206 -5.39 -12.16 -3.94
C ILE A 206 -6.00 -11.39 -2.77
N LEU A 207 -7.22 -10.86 -2.91
CA LEU A 207 -7.92 -10.15 -1.85
C LEU A 207 -8.30 -11.07 -0.69
N ALA A 208 -8.81 -12.26 -0.97
CA ALA A 208 -9.09 -13.26 0.06
C ALA A 208 -7.81 -13.64 0.82
N HIS A 209 -6.70 -13.86 0.11
CA HIS A 209 -5.41 -14.13 0.74
C HIS A 209 -4.92 -12.94 1.57
N THR A 210 -5.08 -11.71 1.07
CA THR A 210 -4.75 -10.47 1.78
C THR A 210 -5.58 -10.32 3.06
N ALA A 211 -6.87 -10.62 3.03
CA ALA A 211 -7.76 -10.50 4.19
C ALA A 211 -7.50 -11.55 5.27
N LEU A 212 -7.13 -12.77 4.88
CA LEU A 212 -6.86 -13.88 5.81
C LEU A 212 -5.47 -13.83 6.43
N MET A 213 -4.57 -13.05 5.86
CA MET A 213 -3.17 -12.99 6.26
C MET A 213 -2.91 -12.24 7.58
N PRO A 214 -3.55 -11.09 7.88
CA PRO A 214 -3.50 -10.47 9.21
C PRO A 214 -3.89 -11.43 10.34
N ALA A 215 -4.87 -12.32 10.12
CA ALA A 215 -5.31 -13.27 11.14
C ALA A 215 -4.23 -14.28 11.56
N ARG A 216 -3.24 -14.55 10.69
CA ARG A 216 -2.15 -15.51 10.96
C ARG A 216 -0.95 -14.91 11.68
N THR A 217 -0.71 -13.60 11.52
CA THR A 217 0.48 -12.90 12.05
C THR A 217 0.15 -11.87 13.15
N LEU A 218 -1.13 -11.62 13.44
CA LEU A 218 -1.55 -10.62 14.44
C LEU A 218 -1.08 -10.92 15.86
N LYS A 219 -1.03 -12.20 16.27
CA LYS A 219 -0.64 -12.57 17.65
C LYS A 219 0.82 -12.20 17.95
N GLU A 220 1.72 -12.44 17.00
CA GLU A 220 3.14 -12.11 17.10
C GLU A 220 3.37 -10.60 17.02
N ARG A 221 2.66 -9.92 16.10
CA ARG A 221 2.71 -8.45 15.94
C ARG A 221 2.22 -7.72 17.20
N LEU A 222 1.12 -8.18 17.80
CA LEU A 222 0.61 -7.64 19.06
C LEU A 222 1.51 -7.94 20.25
N ALA A 223 2.20 -9.09 20.28
CA ALA A 223 3.16 -9.41 21.34
C ALA A 223 4.36 -8.44 21.32
N LEU A 224 4.87 -8.08 20.14
CA LEU A 224 5.93 -7.08 19.98
C LEU A 224 5.48 -5.68 20.42
N ILE A 225 4.25 -5.28 20.09
CA ILE A 225 3.67 -4.01 20.54
C ILE A 225 3.54 -3.99 22.07
N LYS A 226 3.03 -5.09 22.68
CA LYS A 226 2.89 -5.22 24.14
C LYS A 226 4.23 -5.21 24.87
N ALA A 227 5.28 -5.80 24.29
CA ALA A 227 6.61 -5.79 24.89
C ALA A 227 7.17 -4.36 25.03
N ARG A 228 6.94 -3.51 24.02
CA ARG A 228 7.39 -2.10 24.02
C ARG A 228 6.45 -1.16 24.79
N ALA A 229 5.16 -1.49 24.83
CA ALA A 229 4.13 -0.80 25.61
C ALA A 229 4.42 -0.76 27.13
N SER A 230 5.24 -1.70 27.62
CA SER A 230 5.57 -1.82 29.04
C SER A 230 6.31 -0.59 29.60
N SER A 231 7.00 0.20 28.75
CA SER A 231 7.67 1.45 29.13
C SER A 231 6.83 2.73 28.91
N GLU A 232 5.70 2.66 28.18
CA GLU A 232 4.89 3.83 27.79
C GLU A 232 3.38 3.70 28.12
N ARG A 233 3.03 2.98 29.19
CA ARG A 233 1.62 2.68 29.56
C ARG A 233 0.68 3.89 29.58
N ARG A 234 1.16 5.07 29.97
CA ARG A 234 0.38 6.32 29.98
C ARG A 234 -0.02 6.78 28.57
N ARG A 235 0.87 6.68 27.58
CA ARG A 235 0.59 7.09 26.19
C ARG A 235 -0.41 6.16 25.52
N LEU A 236 -0.29 4.86 25.79
CA LEU A 236 -1.24 3.87 25.25
C LEU A 236 -2.63 3.99 25.87
N ALA A 237 -2.73 4.33 27.16
CA ALA A 237 -4.01 4.65 27.79
C ALA A 237 -4.65 5.90 27.17
N LEU A 238 -3.84 6.91 26.82
CA LEU A 238 -4.30 8.10 26.10
C LEU A 238 -4.77 7.78 24.68
N TYR A 239 -4.05 6.94 23.93
CA TYR A 239 -4.45 6.52 22.58
C TYR A 239 -5.73 5.69 22.59
N ALA A 240 -5.87 4.76 23.54
CA ALA A 240 -7.09 3.99 23.73
C ALA A 240 -8.28 4.88 24.13
N GLY A 241 -8.07 5.83 25.04
CA GLY A 241 -9.10 6.82 25.43
C GLY A 241 -9.56 7.68 24.27
N ALA A 242 -8.62 8.20 23.46
CA ALA A 242 -8.92 9.01 22.29
C ALA A 242 -9.69 8.20 21.21
N ALA A 243 -9.27 6.97 20.92
CA ALA A 243 -9.96 6.10 19.97
C ALA A 243 -11.39 5.76 20.43
N ILE A 244 -11.56 5.40 21.72
CA ILE A 244 -12.87 5.08 22.30
C ILE A 244 -13.79 6.31 22.25
N ALA A 245 -13.28 7.50 22.58
CA ALA A 245 -14.07 8.74 22.51
C ALA A 245 -14.55 9.03 21.08
N VAL A 246 -13.69 8.85 20.07
CA VAL A 246 -14.07 9.05 18.66
C VAL A 246 -15.14 8.05 18.22
N VAL A 247 -14.98 6.76 18.57
CA VAL A 247 -15.97 5.73 18.25
C VAL A 247 -17.30 6.00 18.95
N ALA A 248 -17.27 6.41 20.22
CA ALA A 248 -18.46 6.77 20.99
C ALA A 248 -19.18 7.98 20.38
N LEU A 249 -18.46 9.05 20.05
CA LEU A 249 -19.04 10.25 19.42
C LEU A 249 -19.65 9.94 18.05
N LEU A 250 -19.01 9.09 17.25
CA LEU A 250 -19.55 8.65 15.96
C LEU A 250 -20.79 7.76 16.11
N ALA A 251 -20.79 6.83 17.07
CA ALA A 251 -21.95 6.00 17.37
C ALA A 251 -23.13 6.86 17.85
N THR A 252 -22.87 7.85 18.72
CA THR A 252 -23.88 8.82 19.15
C THR A 252 -24.38 9.65 17.97
N PHE A 253 -23.50 10.17 17.11
CA PHE A 253 -23.87 10.93 15.92
C PHE A 253 -24.76 10.10 14.97
N ILE A 254 -24.42 8.84 14.70
CA ILE A 254 -25.23 7.96 13.84
C ILE A 254 -26.59 7.69 14.49
N ALA A 255 -26.63 7.46 15.80
CA ALA A 255 -27.87 7.22 16.54
C ALA A 255 -28.79 8.44 16.61
N THR A 256 -28.22 9.65 16.67
CA THR A 256 -28.97 10.91 16.73
C THR A 256 -29.31 11.49 15.36
N SER A 257 -28.58 11.11 14.30
CA SER A 257 -28.82 11.53 12.91
C SER A 257 -29.86 10.66 12.20
N GLY A 258 -30.87 10.17 12.93
CA GLY A 258 -31.97 9.39 12.37
C GLY A 258 -32.60 10.03 11.14
N PRO A 259 -33.21 9.26 10.23
CA PRO A 259 -33.56 9.72 8.89
C PRO A 259 -34.41 11.00 8.96
N MET A 260 -33.87 12.09 8.41
CA MET A 260 -34.66 13.30 8.16
C MET A 260 -35.83 12.88 7.28
N ARG A 261 -37.04 13.00 7.81
CA ARG A 261 -38.29 12.79 7.07
C ARG A 261 -38.46 13.87 6.01
#